data_AF-A0A969KKD0-F1
#
_entry.id   AF-A0A969KKD0-F1
#
_cell.length_a   1.000
_cell.length_b   1.000
_cell.length_c   1.000
_cell.angle_alpha   90.00
_cell.angle_beta   90.00
_cell.angle_gamma   90.00
#
_symmetry.space_group_name_H-M   'P 1'
#
loop_
_entity.id
_entity.type
_entity.pdbx_description
1 polymer ?
#
loop_
_entity_poly.entity_id
_entity_poly.type
_entity_poly.pdbx_seq_one_letter_code
_entity_poly.pdbx_strand_id
1 'polypeptide(L)'
;MIRENVRSDSQTSITAPFAGQTFQQKNGMVTLGFKGTTKEEDQFEVIIYDNLSKSFDNDYRVLNAVLKKTPDDKGFKLSFNLKVELKQGLYYYIIRKKDNTDIIYVSKFFVK
;
A
#
# COMPACT_ATOMS: atom_id res chain seq x y z
N MET A 1 17.23 -6.20 -1.94
CA MET A 1 16.92 -4.86 -1.43
C MET A 1 15.93 -4.21 -2.39
N ILE A 2 14.70 -3.94 -1.95
CA ILE A 2 13.67 -3.32 -2.79
C ILE A 2 14.01 -1.84 -2.94
N ARG A 3 14.24 -1.38 -4.17
CA ARG A 3 14.41 0.04 -4.47
C ARG A 3 13.03 0.68 -4.47
N GLU A 4 12.88 1.79 -3.76
CA GLU A 4 11.66 2.61 -3.80
C GLU A 4 11.47 3.09 -5.23
N ASN A 5 10.46 2.55 -5.91
CA ASN A 5 10.08 2.97 -7.25
C ASN A 5 8.74 3.68 -7.14
N VAL A 6 8.79 5.01 -7.09
CA VAL A 6 7.60 5.84 -7.29
C VAL A 6 7.41 5.97 -8.79
N ARG A 7 6.59 5.09 -9.39
CA ARG A 7 6.08 5.35 -10.74
C ARG A 7 4.79 6.14 -10.58
N SER A 8 4.93 7.47 -10.49
CA SER A 8 3.79 8.32 -10.80
C SER A 8 3.61 8.23 -12.30
N ASP A 9 2.67 7.41 -12.76
CA ASP A 9 2.13 7.60 -14.09
C ASP A 9 1.34 8.94 -14.09
N SER A 10 1.09 9.52 -15.25
CA SER A 10 0.40 10.82 -15.35
C SER A 10 -1.09 10.77 -14.97
N GLN A 11 -1.64 9.58 -14.69
CA GLN A 11 -3.07 9.31 -14.51
C GLN A 11 -3.42 8.92 -13.08
N THR A 12 -2.47 8.42 -12.29
CA THR A 12 -2.65 7.90 -10.93
C THR A 12 -1.68 8.56 -9.96
N SER A 13 -2.23 9.23 -8.94
CA SER A 13 -1.48 9.83 -7.84
C SER A 13 -1.86 9.15 -6.53
N ILE A 14 -0.86 8.72 -5.77
CA ILE A 14 -1.05 8.06 -4.48
C ILE A 14 -0.44 8.91 -3.37
N THR A 15 -1.27 9.26 -2.40
CA THR A 15 -0.85 9.80 -1.10
C THR A 15 -0.89 8.66 -0.08
N ALA A 16 0.18 7.88 -0.05
CA ALA A 16 0.41 6.81 0.90
C ALA A 16 1.14 7.35 2.14
N PRO A 17 1.18 6.63 3.27
CA PRO A 17 2.07 7.01 4.36
C PRO A 17 3.49 7.21 3.83
N PHE A 18 4.12 8.32 4.23
CA PHE A 18 5.41 8.73 3.69
C PHE A 18 6.43 7.59 3.82
N ALA A 19 7.36 7.51 2.86
CA ALA A 19 8.47 6.57 2.95
C ALA A 19 9.16 6.69 4.31
N GLY A 20 9.24 5.57 5.04
CA GLY A 20 9.84 5.53 6.37
C GLY A 20 8.95 6.06 7.50
N GLN A 21 7.66 6.30 7.26
CA GLN A 21 6.73 6.66 8.32
C GLN A 21 6.72 5.60 9.42
N THR A 22 6.72 6.05 10.68
CA THR A 22 6.58 5.18 11.84
C THR A 22 5.16 5.24 12.37
N PHE A 23 4.54 4.09 12.52
CA PHE A 23 3.25 3.92 13.16
C PHE A 23 3.42 3.45 14.59
N GLN A 24 2.65 4.03 15.50
CA GLN A 24 2.56 3.57 16.89
C GLN A 24 1.44 2.56 17.00
N GLN A 25 1.73 1.41 17.59
CA GLN A 25 0.70 0.44 17.94
C GLN A 25 -0.20 1.00 19.05
N LYS A 26 -1.51 0.76 18.92
CA LYS A 26 -2.47 0.95 20.00
C LYS A 26 -3.20 -0.36 20.21
N ASN A 27 -3.02 -0.98 21.37
CA ASN A 27 -3.59 -2.29 21.71
C ASN A 27 -3.22 -3.38 20.68
N GLY A 28 -1.95 -3.44 20.26
CA GLY A 28 -1.45 -4.39 19.24
C GLY A 28 -1.86 -4.07 17.80
N MET A 29 -2.69 -3.05 17.57
CA MET A 29 -3.20 -2.69 16.26
C MET A 29 -2.52 -1.45 15.68
N VAL A 30 -2.30 -1.47 14.37
CA VAL A 30 -1.85 -0.33 13.57
C VAL A 30 -2.98 0.11 12.66
N THR A 31 -3.23 1.43 12.56
CA THR A 31 -4.18 1.99 11.58
C THR A 31 -3.41 2.47 10.37
N LEU A 32 -3.58 1.80 9.24
CA LEU A 32 -2.98 2.14 7.95
C LEU A 32 -4.00 2.85 7.07
N GLY A 33 -3.63 4.00 6.54
CA GLY A 33 -4.47 4.78 5.63
C GLY A 33 -3.75 5.07 4.32
N PHE A 34 -4.32 4.65 3.19
CA PHE A 34 -3.86 5.05 1.86
C PHE A 34 -4.94 5.89 1.19
N LYS A 35 -4.52 6.97 0.53
CA LYS A 35 -5.41 7.81 -0.28
C LYS A 35 -4.77 8.02 -1.64
N GLY A 36 -5.57 8.34 -2.64
CA GLY A 36 -5.08 8.68 -3.96
C GLY A 36 -6.19 9.11 -4.89
N THR A 37 -5.82 9.40 -6.13
CA THR A 37 -6.73 9.72 -7.22
C THR A 37 -6.25 9.02 -8.49
N THR A 38 -7.17 8.54 -9.30
CA THR A 38 -6.85 7.93 -10.59
C THR A 38 -7.91 8.31 -11.63
N LYS A 39 -7.53 8.35 -12.91
CA LYS A 39 -8.46 8.41 -14.04
C LYS A 39 -8.82 7.03 -14.59
N GLU A 40 -8.18 5.99 -14.09
CA GLU A 40 -8.24 4.65 -14.65
C GLU A 40 -9.42 3.85 -14.06
N GLU A 41 -10.02 3.00 -14.89
CA GLU A 41 -11.11 2.12 -14.49
C GLU A 41 -10.64 0.85 -13.79
N ASP A 42 -9.34 0.58 -13.78
CA ASP A 42 -8.74 -0.58 -13.13
C ASP A 42 -9.06 -0.65 -11.62
N GLN A 43 -9.02 -1.88 -11.08
CA GLN A 43 -8.99 -2.11 -9.64
C GLN A 43 -7.55 -2.06 -9.13
N PHE A 44 -7.37 -1.51 -7.93
CA PHE A 44 -6.07 -1.42 -7.28
C PHE A 44 -6.08 -2.22 -5.99
N GLU A 45 -4.96 -2.84 -5.65
CA GLU A 45 -4.76 -3.52 -4.37
C GLU A 45 -3.51 -3.01 -3.65
N VAL A 46 -3.54 -3.06 -2.32
CA VAL A 46 -2.41 -2.86 -1.44
C VAL A 46 -1.99 -4.21 -0.86
N ILE A 47 -0.71 -4.52 -1.00
CA ILE A 47 -0.09 -5.72 -0.45
C ILE A 47 0.96 -5.29 0.55
N ILE A 48 1.01 -5.94 1.72
CA ILE A 48 2.02 -5.70 2.75
C ILE A 48 2.82 -6.97 2.96
N TYR A 49 4.14 -6.82 3.08
CA TYR A 49 5.10 -7.86 3.42
C TYR A 49 5.88 -7.46 4.68
N ASP A 50 6.31 -8.45 5.44
CA ASP A 50 7.33 -8.24 6.47
C ASP A 50 8.73 -8.07 5.83
N ASN A 51 9.74 -7.75 6.64
CA ASN A 51 11.12 -7.56 6.17
C ASN A 51 11.91 -8.87 6.06
N LEU A 52 11.27 -10.01 5.76
CA LEU A 52 11.98 -11.26 5.50
C LEU A 52 12.04 -11.50 3.99
N SER A 53 13.24 -11.76 3.44
CA SER A 53 13.40 -12.01 2.00
C SER A 53 12.51 -13.14 1.50
N LYS A 54 12.43 -14.23 2.28
CA LYS A 54 11.57 -15.39 1.99
C LYS A 54 10.09 -15.03 1.82
N SER A 55 9.61 -13.96 2.45
CA SER A 55 8.22 -13.55 2.34
C SER A 55 7.93 -12.91 0.98
N PHE A 56 8.91 -12.25 0.38
CA PHE A 56 8.82 -11.78 -1.00
C PHE A 56 9.01 -12.93 -1.99
N ASP A 57 10.06 -13.73 -1.79
CA ASP A 57 10.45 -14.78 -2.74
C ASP A 57 9.35 -15.85 -2.89
N ASN A 58 8.60 -16.11 -1.81
CA ASN A 58 7.51 -17.09 -1.80
C ASN A 58 6.11 -16.44 -1.76
N ASP A 59 6.01 -15.12 -1.96
CA ASP A 59 4.73 -14.39 -1.95
C ASP A 59 3.89 -14.57 -0.65
N TYR A 60 4.57 -14.66 0.51
CA TYR A 60 3.92 -14.69 1.82
C TYR A 60 3.53 -13.28 2.27
N ARG A 61 2.31 -12.90 1.89
CA ARG A 61 1.72 -11.59 2.19
C ARG A 61 1.23 -11.53 3.64
N VAL A 62 1.58 -10.46 4.34
CA VAL A 62 1.00 -10.12 5.65
C VAL A 62 -0.43 -9.59 5.48
N LEU A 63 -0.65 -8.84 4.40
CA LEU A 63 -1.96 -8.31 4.04
C LEU A 63 -2.09 -8.24 2.53
N ASN A 64 -3.28 -8.53 2.00
CA ASN A 64 -3.69 -8.12 0.66
C ASN A 64 -5.11 -7.56 0.73
N ALA A 65 -5.32 -6.35 0.22
CA ALA A 65 -6.63 -5.74 0.20
C ALA A 65 -6.86 -4.82 -1.00
N VAL A 66 -8.07 -4.84 -1.54
CA VAL A 66 -8.48 -3.96 -2.64
C VAL A 66 -8.72 -2.54 -2.12
N LEU A 67 -8.19 -1.54 -2.81
CA LEU A 67 -8.47 -0.13 -2.53
C LEU A 67 -9.91 0.20 -2.93
N LYS A 68 -10.65 0.88 -2.05
CA LYS A 68 -11.99 1.37 -2.39
C LYS A 68 -11.86 2.50 -3.39
N LYS A 69 -12.67 2.42 -4.45
CA LYS A 69 -12.75 3.43 -5.50
C LYS A 69 -14.12 4.13 -5.45
N THR A 70 -14.11 5.45 -5.43
CA THR A 70 -15.33 6.28 -5.44
C THR A 70 -15.22 7.34 -6.54
N PRO A 71 -16.24 7.55 -7.38
CA PRO A 71 -16.23 8.61 -8.39
C PRO A 71 -15.97 10.00 -7.78
N ASP A 72 -15.30 10.86 -8.55
CA ASP A 72 -15.02 12.27 -8.22
C ASP A 72 -14.98 13.11 -9.52
N ASP A 73 -15.04 14.43 -9.43
CA ASP A 73 -15.13 15.34 -10.59
C ASP A 73 -13.97 15.18 -11.61
N LYS A 74 -12.85 14.58 -11.19
CA LYS A 74 -11.63 14.40 -11.99
C LYS A 74 -11.32 12.93 -12.33
N GLY A 75 -12.25 12.01 -12.06
CA GLY A 75 -12.06 10.57 -12.23
C GLY A 75 -12.53 9.80 -10.99
N PHE A 76 -11.58 9.21 -10.26
CA PHE A 76 -11.87 8.43 -9.06
C PHE A 76 -10.95 8.78 -7.90
N LYS A 77 -11.52 8.83 -6.69
CA LYS A 77 -10.79 8.84 -5.42
C LYS A 77 -10.54 7.39 -4.99
N LEU A 78 -9.29 7.11 -4.62
CA LEU A 78 -8.87 5.87 -4.01
C LEU A 78 -8.75 6.07 -2.51
N SER A 79 -9.29 5.12 -1.74
CA SER A 79 -9.17 5.15 -0.28
C SER A 79 -9.04 3.75 0.29
N PHE A 80 -8.23 3.66 1.33
CA PHE A 80 -8.12 2.49 2.17
C PHE A 80 -7.84 2.94 3.59
N ASN A 81 -8.55 2.34 4.54
CA ASN A 81 -8.29 2.51 5.95
C ASN A 81 -8.54 1.17 6.63
N LEU A 82 -7.50 0.61 7.24
CA LEU A 82 -7.57 -0.67 7.92
C LEU A 82 -6.86 -0.62 9.25
N LYS A 83 -7.48 -1.25 10.25
CA LYS A 83 -6.81 -1.64 11.49
C LYS A 83 -6.29 -3.07 11.33
N VAL A 84 -4.99 -3.24 11.45
CA VAL A 84 -4.32 -4.53 11.28
C VAL A 84 -3.40 -4.79 12.46
N GLU A 85 -3.37 -6.03 12.93
CA GLU A 85 -2.42 -6.47 13.93
C GLU A 85 -1.08 -6.72 13.23
N LEU A 86 -0.08 -5.89 13.55
CA LEU A 86 1.27 -6.02 13.04
C LEU A 86 2.21 -6.05 14.23
N LYS A 87 3.26 -6.87 14.18
CA LYS A 87 4.32 -6.86 15.18
C LYS A 87 5.20 -5.62 15.00
N GLN A 88 6.02 -5.30 15.99
CA GLN A 88 7.04 -4.26 15.83
C GLN A 88 8.04 -4.67 14.75
N GLY A 89 8.40 -3.75 13.86
CA GLY A 89 9.33 -4.05 12.79
C GLY A 89 9.22 -3.15 11.56
N LEU A 90 10.03 -3.47 10.55
CA LEU A 90 9.99 -2.87 9.22
C LEU A 90 9.05 -3.68 8.33
N TYR A 91 8.20 -2.98 7.61
CA TYR A 91 7.27 -3.54 6.63
C TYR A 91 7.41 -2.82 5.31
N TYR A 92 7.09 -3.54 4.24
CA TYR A 92 7.00 -2.98 2.89
C TYR A 92 5.56 -3.08 2.42
N TYR A 93 5.17 -2.14 1.57
CA TYR A 93 3.91 -2.22 0.88
C TYR A 93 4.06 -1.91 -0.61
N ILE A 94 3.20 -2.57 -1.38
CA ILE A 94 3.08 -2.43 -2.82
C ILE A 94 1.64 -2.04 -3.11
N ILE A 95 1.45 -0.99 -3.89
CA ILE A 95 0.17 -0.69 -4.53
C ILE A 95 0.32 -1.02 -6.00
N ARG A 96 -0.55 -1.89 -6.49
CA ARG A 96 -0.53 -2.35 -7.88
C ARG A 96 -1.94 -2.45 -8.45
N LYS A 97 -2.04 -2.49 -9.77
CA LYS A 97 -3.26 -2.90 -10.45
C LYS A 97 -3.54 -4.37 -10.17
N LYS A 98 -4.78 -4.68 -9.82
CA LYS A 98 -5.18 -6.03 -9.42
C LYS A 98 -5.19 -7.00 -10.61
N ASP A 99 -5.61 -6.52 -11.78
CA ASP A 99 -5.89 -7.40 -12.92
C ASP A 99 -4.64 -7.78 -13.73
N ASN A 100 -3.70 -6.85 -13.90
CA ASN A 100 -2.48 -7.07 -14.69
C ASN A 100 -1.18 -7.03 -13.85
N THR A 101 -1.30 -6.86 -12.53
CA THR A 101 -0.19 -6.82 -11.56
C THR A 101 0.81 -5.66 -11.73
N ASP A 102 0.51 -4.66 -12.56
CA ASP A 102 1.38 -3.50 -12.76
C ASP A 102 1.58 -2.72 -11.46
N ILE A 103 2.84 -2.62 -11.05
CA ILE A 103 3.24 -1.93 -9.82
C ILE A 103 3.16 -0.42 -10.04
N ILE A 104 2.33 0.23 -9.23
CA ILE A 104 2.15 1.69 -9.23
C ILE A 104 3.08 2.33 -8.21
N TYR A 105 3.16 1.76 -7.01
CA TYR A 105 3.90 2.36 -5.92
C TYR A 105 4.49 1.30 -4.99
N VAL A 106 5.72 1.51 -4.55
CA VAL A 106 6.40 0.66 -3.55
C VAL A 106 7.08 1.54 -2.52
N SER A 107 6.86 1.22 -1.25
CA SER A 107 7.49 1.93 -0.15
C SER A 107 7.51 1.05 1.11
N LYS A 108 7.97 1.64 2.21
CA LYS A 108 8.19 0.98 3.50
C LYS A 108 7.72 1.84 4.66
N PHE A 109 7.35 1.21 5.76
CA PHE A 109 7.01 1.85 7.01
C PHE A 109 7.50 1.04 8.21
N PHE A 110 7.59 1.68 9.37
CA PHE A 110 7.99 1.04 10.62
C PHE A 110 6.78 0.97 11.57
N VAL A 111 6.74 -0.09 12.37
CA VAL A 111 5.79 -0.26 13.47
C VAL A 111 6.58 -0.27 14.77
N LYS A 112 6.20 0.61 15.71
CA LYS A 112 6.73 0.69 17.08
C LYS A 112 5.62 0.49 18.10
#